data_AF-A0A5Q0QFC7-F1
#
_entry.id   AF-A0A5Q0QFC7-F1
#
_cell.length_a   1.000
_cell.length_b   1.000
_cell.length_c   1.000
_cell.angle_alpha   90.00
_cell.angle_beta   90.00
_cell.angle_gamma   90.00
#
_symmetry.space_group_name_H-M   'P 1'
#
loop_
_entity.id
_entity.type
_entity.pdbx_description
1 polymer ?
#
loop_
_entity_poly.entity_id
_entity_poly.type
_entity_poly.pdbx_seq_one_letter_code
_entity_poly.pdbx_strand_id
1 'polypeptide(L)'
;MTDIEIVREAIELYIVHYFETIEMSGTVKAQRKNSINYISIDLNSVQWDGDVDKLHQLLTKYLKGWVQKNLSNFDDYIAISSLTIEYLLPEKEGTIQNQSKHLKLFYLPSYYQNKRDNNKTYSWLLHKFLSIWYNILLRNTIIMIVPTVLLIVISICRIQTDSGFQERLTKSYDYINIASGIIASFVLGFLINKVITIRQDKLKYTRTIRRLSNKLTYFRKICFNLTRDHNFWTKDKPFYNSYEYANSIKSDITFEEYFYPNYDDDIEYAKYRSFYRDDVSHSVVLLVLQLEMMADDSFLRSGLTYTEFPSNHIYSHGEMEKFILFSDANQIWYCCSEVKIFPKNFQNSYYIQEIIEEYNRIYPKNKIESLSRDNLEAISLDFQYRIIPRLYNLTKAVDADLPLTIKYFTTTFSLLLAFGLIIPTLTYIFIDGSYAFMSIFVVMGIIGHILLTLKSVLVTENSLDRKSDYL
;
A
#
# COMPACT_ATOMS: atom_id res chain seq x y z
N MET A 1 -36.22 31.10 0.36
CA MET A 1 -34.92 30.45 0.60
C MET A 1 -34.22 31.26 1.65
N THR A 2 -33.85 30.66 2.77
CA THR A 2 -33.04 31.36 3.79
C THR A 2 -31.60 31.41 3.28
N ASP A 3 -30.96 32.58 3.32
CA ASP A 3 -29.67 32.88 2.68
C ASP A 3 -28.48 31.97 3.11
N ILE A 4 -28.67 31.12 4.12
CA ILE A 4 -27.79 29.97 4.44
C ILE A 4 -27.68 28.99 3.26
N GLU A 5 -28.72 28.84 2.44
CA GLU A 5 -28.72 27.97 1.24
C GLU A 5 -27.82 28.55 0.14
N ILE A 6 -27.69 29.87 0.04
CA ILE A 6 -26.80 30.54 -0.91
C ILE A 6 -25.33 30.36 -0.49
N VAL A 7 -25.03 30.51 0.81
CA VAL A 7 -23.70 30.19 1.36
C VAL A 7 -23.37 28.70 1.17
N ARG A 8 -24.38 27.83 1.25
CA ARG A 8 -24.26 26.40 1.03
C ARG A 8 -23.87 26.07 -0.42
N GLU A 9 -24.63 26.57 -1.39
CA GLU A 9 -24.39 26.36 -2.82
C GLU A 9 -23.06 26.99 -3.26
N ALA A 10 -22.68 28.14 -2.68
CA ALA A 10 -21.40 28.79 -2.96
C ALA A 10 -20.20 27.95 -2.51
N ILE A 11 -20.31 27.23 -1.39
CA ILE A 11 -19.23 26.33 -0.93
C ILE A 11 -19.22 25.02 -1.75
N GLU A 12 -20.39 24.53 -2.18
CA GLU A 12 -20.46 23.39 -3.11
C GLU A 12 -19.80 23.74 -4.46
N LEU A 13 -19.99 24.96 -4.98
CA LEU A 13 -19.34 25.47 -6.18
C LEU A 13 -17.83 25.72 -6.00
N TYR A 14 -17.40 26.22 -4.84
CA TYR A 14 -15.98 26.41 -4.50
C TYR A 14 -15.17 25.11 -4.59
N ILE A 15 -15.77 23.99 -4.23
CA ILE A 15 -15.10 22.70 -4.19
C ILE A 15 -15.05 22.03 -5.59
N VAL A 16 -15.93 22.43 -6.52
CA VAL A 16 -15.95 21.91 -7.89
C VAL A 16 -14.89 22.57 -8.80
N HIS A 17 -14.37 23.76 -8.47
CA HIS A 17 -13.48 24.54 -9.34
C HIS A 17 -12.20 25.05 -8.67
N TYR A 18 -11.43 24.11 -8.14
CA TYR A 18 -10.29 24.25 -7.23
C TYR A 18 -9.20 25.33 -7.45
N PHE A 19 -9.16 26.22 -8.47
CA PHE A 19 -8.18 27.33 -8.51
C PHE A 19 -8.59 28.60 -9.28
N GLU A 20 -8.07 29.73 -8.77
CA GLU A 20 -8.15 31.16 -9.16
C GLU A 20 -9.44 31.92 -8.84
N THR A 21 -9.22 33.09 -8.21
CA THR A 21 -10.18 33.96 -7.49
C THR A 21 -11.59 33.96 -8.08
N ILE A 22 -12.58 33.59 -7.29
CA ILE A 22 -13.98 33.70 -7.67
C ILE A 22 -14.70 34.60 -6.66
N GLU A 23 -15.30 35.68 -7.18
CA GLU A 23 -16.23 36.54 -6.46
C GLU A 23 -17.64 36.07 -6.83
N MET A 24 -18.36 35.45 -5.91
CA MET A 24 -19.69 34.92 -6.16
C MET A 24 -20.72 35.73 -5.40
N SER A 25 -21.71 36.25 -6.13
CA SER A 25 -22.91 36.95 -5.62
C SER A 25 -22.68 38.23 -4.81
N GLY A 26 -21.46 38.76 -4.72
CA GLY A 26 -21.13 39.95 -3.92
C GLY A 26 -21.04 39.70 -2.41
N THR A 27 -21.44 38.51 -1.94
CA THR A 27 -21.51 38.11 -0.53
C THR A 27 -20.44 37.11 -0.09
N VAL A 28 -19.84 36.35 -1.01
CA VAL A 28 -18.79 35.38 -0.67
C VAL A 28 -17.66 35.45 -1.69
N LYS A 29 -16.44 35.61 -1.20
CA LYS A 29 -15.22 35.66 -2.01
C LYS A 29 -14.29 34.55 -1.57
N ALA A 30 -13.79 33.77 -2.50
CA ALA A 30 -12.83 32.72 -2.18
C ALA A 30 -11.50 32.96 -2.91
N GLN A 31 -10.40 32.87 -2.17
CA GLN A 31 -9.07 33.18 -2.68
C GLN A 31 -7.99 32.31 -2.01
N ARG A 32 -6.99 31.90 -2.78
CA ARG A 32 -5.79 31.23 -2.25
C ARG A 32 -4.68 32.27 -2.14
N LYS A 33 -4.15 32.48 -0.93
CA LYS A 33 -3.04 33.40 -0.67
C LYS A 33 -1.98 32.69 0.15
N ASN A 34 -0.74 32.64 -0.35
CA ASN A 34 0.41 32.04 0.33
C ASN A 34 0.12 30.63 0.87
N SER A 35 -0.52 29.79 0.05
CA SER A 35 -0.91 28.40 0.38
C SER A 35 -2.04 28.23 1.39
N ILE A 36 -2.67 29.30 1.88
CA ILE A 36 -3.87 29.26 2.72
C ILE A 36 -5.10 29.49 1.85
N ASN A 37 -6.12 28.64 2.01
CA ASN A 37 -7.42 28.80 1.37
C ASN A 37 -8.28 29.74 2.23
N TYR A 38 -8.67 30.88 1.67
CA TYR A 38 -9.55 31.85 2.31
C TYR A 38 -10.95 31.80 1.69
N ILE A 39 -11.95 31.84 2.56
CA ILE A 39 -13.33 32.16 2.20
C ILE A 39 -13.73 33.39 3.00
N SER A 40 -13.87 34.53 2.34
CA SER A 40 -14.42 35.75 2.94
C SER A 40 -15.93 35.77 2.72
N ILE A 41 -16.71 35.93 3.78
CA ILE A 41 -18.17 36.04 3.77
C ILE A 41 -18.52 37.46 4.21
N ASP A 42 -19.11 38.23 3.31
CA ASP A 42 -19.66 39.55 3.60
C ASP A 42 -21.01 39.40 4.31
N LEU A 43 -21.03 39.77 5.60
CA LEU A 43 -22.23 39.74 6.43
C LEU A 43 -23.00 41.07 6.40
N ASN A 44 -22.55 42.06 5.63
CA ASN A 44 -23.26 43.34 5.44
C ASN A 44 -24.55 43.17 4.62
N SER A 45 -24.57 42.17 3.76
CA SER A 45 -25.60 41.93 2.75
C SER A 45 -26.44 40.68 3.05
N VAL A 46 -26.24 40.04 4.20
CA VAL A 46 -26.92 38.81 4.62
C VAL A 46 -27.66 39.04 5.93
N GLN A 47 -28.90 38.56 6.06
CA GLN A 47 -29.57 38.51 7.37
C GLN A 47 -29.02 37.36 8.21
N TRP A 48 -28.40 37.69 9.33
CA TRP A 48 -27.83 36.74 10.29
C TRP A 48 -28.17 37.14 11.72
N ASP A 49 -27.99 36.23 12.67
CA ASP A 49 -28.43 36.38 14.06
C ASP A 49 -27.46 37.16 14.95
N GLY A 50 -26.45 37.81 14.37
CA GLY A 50 -25.46 38.63 15.09
C GLY A 50 -24.41 37.83 15.87
N ASP A 51 -24.45 36.49 15.81
CA ASP A 51 -23.54 35.59 16.51
C ASP A 51 -22.61 34.83 15.54
N VAL A 52 -21.36 35.31 15.44
CA VAL A 52 -20.37 34.75 14.50
C VAL A 52 -19.94 33.35 14.96
N ASP A 53 -19.96 33.07 16.26
CA ASP A 53 -19.64 31.73 16.79
C ASP A 53 -20.70 30.72 16.36
N LYS A 54 -21.97 31.08 16.48
CA LYS A 54 -23.08 30.22 16.08
C LYS A 54 -23.12 30.00 14.57
N LEU A 55 -22.89 31.04 13.78
CA LEU A 55 -22.77 30.93 12.31
C LEU A 55 -21.59 30.03 11.93
N HIS A 56 -20.42 30.22 12.55
CA HIS A 56 -19.23 29.42 12.31
C HIS A 56 -19.44 27.94 12.69
N GLN A 57 -20.12 27.65 13.80
CA GLN A 57 -20.45 26.28 14.21
C GLN A 57 -21.40 25.60 13.21
N LEU A 58 -22.41 26.31 12.72
CA LEU A 58 -23.34 25.78 11.71
C LEU A 58 -22.63 25.46 10.40
N LEU A 59 -21.79 26.38 9.91
CA LEU A 59 -20.98 26.18 8.71
C LEU A 59 -19.98 25.03 8.88
N THR A 60 -19.31 24.96 10.02
CA THR A 60 -18.39 23.87 10.37
C THR A 60 -19.08 22.51 10.32
N LYS A 61 -20.26 22.39 10.95
CA LYS A 61 -21.03 21.15 10.98
C LYS A 61 -21.47 20.73 9.58
N TYR A 62 -21.92 21.70 8.78
CA TYR A 62 -22.35 21.45 7.40
C TYR A 62 -21.17 20.98 6.53
N LEU A 63 -20.05 21.70 6.56
CA LEU A 63 -18.87 21.39 5.76
C LEU A 63 -18.30 20.01 6.09
N LYS A 64 -18.20 19.67 7.37
CA LYS A 64 -17.78 18.33 7.80
C LYS A 64 -18.73 17.24 7.28
N GLY A 65 -20.04 17.45 7.39
CA GLY A 65 -21.04 16.49 6.90
C GLY A 65 -21.04 16.33 5.38
N TRP A 66 -20.78 17.40 4.64
CA TRP A 66 -20.67 17.39 3.18
C TRP A 66 -19.41 16.67 2.71
N VAL A 67 -18.25 16.97 3.31
CA VAL A 67 -16.97 16.27 3.03
C VAL A 67 -17.15 14.77 3.27
N GLN A 68 -17.79 14.39 4.38
CA GLN A 68 -18.04 12.99 4.71
C GLN A 68 -18.95 12.27 3.70
N LYS A 69 -19.94 12.96 3.11
CA LYS A 69 -20.84 12.36 2.11
C LYS A 69 -20.18 12.19 0.73
N ASN A 70 -19.22 13.05 0.41
CA ASN A 70 -18.56 13.09 -0.88
C ASN A 70 -17.14 12.51 -0.84
N LEU A 71 -16.81 11.75 0.21
CA LEU A 71 -15.49 11.16 0.48
C LEU A 71 -14.84 10.50 -0.74
N SER A 72 -15.60 9.74 -1.52
CA SER A 72 -15.10 9.04 -2.73
C SER A 72 -14.62 9.98 -3.84
N ASN A 73 -15.06 11.23 -3.84
CA ASN A 73 -14.63 12.22 -4.82
C ASN A 73 -13.30 12.87 -4.41
N PHE A 74 -12.83 12.61 -3.19
CA PHE A 74 -11.61 13.19 -2.61
C PHE A 74 -10.49 12.19 -2.38
N ASP A 75 -10.62 10.94 -2.86
CA ASP A 75 -9.77 9.79 -2.51
C ASP A 75 -8.24 10.01 -2.62
N ASP A 76 -7.78 11.03 -3.37
CA ASP A 76 -6.37 11.34 -3.62
C ASP A 76 -5.90 12.75 -3.16
N TYR A 77 -6.69 13.53 -2.41
CA TYR A 77 -6.39 14.96 -2.16
C TYR A 77 -6.12 15.32 -0.69
N ILE A 78 -4.93 15.85 -0.35
CA ILE A 78 -4.53 16.29 1.01
C ILE A 78 -4.96 17.77 1.31
N ALA A 79 -5.53 18.48 0.35
CA ALA A 79 -5.39 19.94 0.27
C ALA A 79 -6.34 20.81 1.14
N ILE A 80 -7.21 20.24 1.99
CA ILE A 80 -8.15 21.03 2.83
C ILE A 80 -7.66 21.19 4.29
N SER A 81 -6.35 21.01 4.54
CA SER A 81 -5.77 21.03 5.88
C SER A 81 -5.93 22.38 6.62
N SER A 82 -6.20 23.48 5.91
CA SER A 82 -6.44 24.79 6.53
C SER A 82 -7.35 25.70 5.69
N LEU A 83 -8.64 25.78 6.07
CA LEU A 83 -9.59 26.75 5.53
C LEU A 83 -9.74 27.91 6.52
N THR A 84 -9.41 29.13 6.11
CA THR A 84 -9.67 30.33 6.92
C THR A 84 -10.93 30.99 6.41
N ILE A 85 -11.94 31.09 7.27
CA ILE A 85 -13.18 31.80 6.97
C ILE A 85 -13.08 33.20 7.58
N GLU A 86 -13.06 34.22 6.74
CA GLU A 86 -13.07 35.62 7.14
C GLU A 86 -14.51 36.15 7.08
N TYR A 87 -15.02 36.68 8.18
CA TYR A 87 -16.35 37.28 8.25
C TYR A 87 -16.18 38.80 8.18
N LEU A 88 -16.66 39.42 7.11
CA LEU A 88 -16.68 40.88 6.97
C LEU A 88 -17.94 41.37 7.69
N LEU A 89 -17.75 42.08 8.79
CA LEU A 89 -18.82 42.51 9.68
C LEU A 89 -19.28 43.94 9.37
N PRO A 90 -20.54 44.30 9.69
CA PRO A 90 -21.03 45.67 9.61
C PRO A 90 -20.17 46.65 10.40
N GLU A 91 -19.81 47.76 9.76
CA GLU A 91 -19.09 48.85 10.43
C GLU A 91 -19.88 49.32 11.64
N LYS A 92 -19.25 49.29 12.81
CA LYS A 92 -19.79 49.83 14.05
C LYS A 92 -18.88 50.97 14.49
N GLU A 93 -19.44 52.17 14.55
CA GLU A 93 -18.73 53.39 14.98
C GLU A 93 -17.45 53.71 14.16
N GLY A 94 -17.46 53.40 12.86
CA GLY A 94 -16.35 53.72 11.95
C GLY A 94 -15.11 52.83 12.08
N THR A 95 -15.23 51.68 12.77
CA THR A 95 -14.16 50.67 12.85
C THR A 95 -14.59 49.36 12.19
N ILE A 96 -13.72 48.83 11.31
CA ILE A 96 -13.88 47.52 10.66
C ILE A 96 -13.56 46.43 11.70
N GLN A 97 -14.53 45.59 12.04
CA GLN A 97 -14.39 44.54 13.06
C GLN A 97 -14.29 43.13 12.47
N ASN A 98 -13.66 42.95 11.30
CA ASN A 98 -13.60 41.65 10.64
C ASN A 98 -13.07 40.55 11.55
N GLN A 99 -13.73 39.39 11.52
CA GLN A 99 -13.34 38.24 12.33
C GLN A 99 -12.90 37.10 11.42
N SER A 100 -11.70 36.58 11.67
CA SER A 100 -11.19 35.40 10.98
C SER A 100 -11.30 34.18 11.90
N LYS A 101 -11.94 33.12 11.42
CA LYS A 101 -12.01 31.84 12.13
C LYS A 101 -11.45 30.72 11.26
N HIS A 102 -10.62 29.90 11.87
CA HIS A 102 -9.96 28.80 11.19
C HIS A 102 -10.78 27.53 11.30
N LEU A 103 -11.04 26.90 10.16
CA LEU A 103 -11.64 25.60 10.09
C LEU A 103 -10.62 24.59 9.56
N LYS A 104 -10.30 23.62 10.42
CA LYS A 104 -9.52 22.43 10.07
C LYS A 104 -10.46 21.37 9.48
N LEU A 105 -10.53 21.29 8.16
CA LEU A 105 -11.22 20.23 7.42
C LEU A 105 -10.20 19.18 7.00
N PHE A 106 -9.73 18.36 7.94
CA PHE A 106 -8.78 17.31 7.60
C PHE A 106 -9.47 16.19 6.82
N TYR A 107 -8.99 15.97 5.61
CA TYR A 107 -9.13 14.70 4.93
C TYR A 107 -7.72 14.16 4.67
N LEU A 108 -7.39 13.05 5.31
CA LEU A 108 -6.24 12.24 4.92
C LEU A 108 -6.75 11.27 3.85
N PRO A 109 -6.15 11.23 2.65
CA PRO A 109 -6.35 10.12 1.72
C PRO A 109 -6.16 8.80 2.46
N SER A 110 -6.98 7.79 2.14
CA SER A 110 -6.94 6.48 2.81
C SER A 110 -5.53 5.86 2.79
N TYR A 111 -4.72 6.20 1.79
CA TYR A 111 -3.30 5.87 1.69
C TYR A 111 -2.40 6.48 2.79
N TYR A 112 -2.64 7.72 3.23
CA TYR A 112 -1.88 8.34 4.33
C TYR A 112 -2.26 7.81 5.71
N GLN A 113 -3.53 7.41 5.89
CA GLN A 113 -3.93 6.65 7.08
C GLN A 113 -3.15 5.34 7.16
N ASN A 114 -2.99 4.65 6.02
CA ASN A 114 -2.21 3.41 5.97
C ASN A 114 -0.72 3.59 6.27
N LYS A 115 -0.13 4.76 6.01
CA LYS A 115 1.29 5.02 6.29
C LYS A 115 1.57 5.34 7.76
N ARG A 116 0.63 5.99 8.46
CA ARG A 116 0.69 6.17 9.93
C ARG A 116 0.37 4.87 10.68
N ASP A 117 -0.50 4.02 10.10
CA ASP A 117 -0.85 2.70 10.62
C ASP A 117 0.14 1.58 10.25
N ASN A 118 1.20 1.89 9.48
CA ASN A 118 2.29 0.95 9.22
C ASN A 118 3.14 0.65 10.47
N ASN A 119 2.91 1.34 11.59
CA ASN A 119 3.12 0.74 12.91
C ASN A 119 1.84 0.02 13.37
N LYS A 120 1.69 -1.21 12.86
CA LYS A 120 0.74 -2.23 13.31
C LYS A 120 -0.75 -1.86 13.26
N THR A 121 -1.34 -1.81 12.07
CA THR A 121 -2.73 -2.27 11.95
C THR A 121 -3.01 -2.96 10.63
N TYR A 122 -3.03 -4.29 10.68
CA TYR A 122 -3.63 -5.14 9.66
C TYR A 122 -5.04 -4.61 9.30
N SER A 123 -5.29 -4.38 8.01
CA SER A 123 -6.59 -3.95 7.44
C SER A 123 -7.77 -4.52 8.24
N TRP A 124 -8.68 -3.68 8.72
CA TRP A 124 -9.83 -4.10 9.54
C TRP A 124 -10.62 -5.28 8.94
N LEU A 125 -10.73 -5.35 7.61
CA LEU A 125 -11.33 -6.49 6.90
C LEU A 125 -10.48 -7.76 6.99
N LEU A 126 -9.17 -7.63 6.85
CA LEU A 126 -8.20 -8.72 7.00
C LEU A 126 -8.14 -9.20 8.46
N HIS A 127 -8.20 -8.30 9.44
CA HIS A 127 -8.27 -8.62 10.85
C HIS A 127 -9.59 -9.31 11.20
N LYS A 128 -10.71 -8.87 10.60
CA LYS A 128 -12.01 -9.53 10.74
C LYS A 128 -12.01 -10.92 10.09
N PHE A 129 -11.37 -11.07 8.94
CA PHE A 129 -11.27 -12.36 8.25
C PHE A 129 -10.35 -13.34 9.00
N LEU A 130 -9.15 -12.90 9.41
CA LEU A 130 -8.24 -13.67 10.26
C LEU A 130 -8.86 -13.98 11.62
N SER A 131 -9.59 -13.04 12.22
CA SER A 131 -10.37 -13.25 13.44
C SER A 131 -11.44 -14.32 13.25
N ILE A 132 -12.23 -14.26 12.17
CA ILE A 132 -13.24 -15.27 11.86
C ILE A 132 -12.58 -16.63 11.62
N TRP A 133 -11.48 -16.69 10.86
CA TRP A 133 -10.77 -17.92 10.56
C TRP A 133 -10.11 -18.53 11.80
N TYR A 134 -9.43 -17.71 12.60
CA TYR A 134 -8.86 -18.10 13.89
C TYR A 134 -9.94 -18.54 14.88
N ASN A 135 -11.07 -17.85 14.94
CA ASN A 135 -12.21 -18.22 15.80
C ASN A 135 -12.87 -19.53 15.34
N ILE A 136 -12.96 -19.79 14.03
CA ILE A 136 -13.46 -21.07 13.50
C ILE A 136 -12.49 -22.20 13.84
N LEU A 137 -11.19 -22.00 13.63
CA LEU A 137 -10.16 -22.97 14.00
C LEU A 137 -10.21 -23.24 15.51
N LEU A 138 -10.10 -22.21 16.34
CA LEU A 138 -10.08 -22.30 17.80
C LEU A 138 -11.38 -22.92 18.34
N ARG A 139 -12.55 -22.55 17.80
CA ARG A 139 -13.82 -23.18 18.15
C ARG A 139 -13.80 -24.67 17.82
N ASN A 140 -13.38 -25.03 16.60
CA ASN A 140 -13.32 -26.43 16.18
C ASN A 140 -12.26 -27.21 16.98
N THR A 141 -11.17 -26.57 17.41
CA THR A 141 -10.18 -27.14 18.32
C THR A 141 -10.79 -27.42 19.69
N ILE A 142 -11.51 -26.47 20.29
CA ILE A 142 -12.20 -26.66 21.58
C ILE A 142 -13.26 -27.77 21.47
N ILE A 143 -14.07 -27.77 20.41
CA ILE A 143 -15.09 -28.80 20.14
C ILE A 143 -14.47 -30.20 20.08
N MET A 144 -13.22 -30.34 19.61
CA MET A 144 -12.55 -31.65 19.53
C MET A 144 -11.73 -31.99 20.77
N ILE A 145 -11.13 -31.01 21.45
CA ILE A 145 -10.34 -31.25 22.68
C ILE A 145 -11.24 -31.80 23.79
N VAL A 146 -12.44 -31.24 23.99
CA VAL A 146 -13.36 -31.66 25.05
C VAL A 146 -13.71 -33.15 24.96
N PRO A 147 -14.22 -33.69 23.83
CA PRO A 147 -14.50 -35.12 23.70
C PRO A 147 -13.22 -35.96 23.71
N THR A 148 -12.10 -35.50 23.14
CA THR A 148 -10.83 -36.24 23.20
C THR A 148 -10.34 -36.43 24.64
N VAL A 149 -10.34 -35.37 25.46
CA VAL A 149 -9.94 -35.44 26.87
C VAL A 149 -10.90 -36.32 27.66
N LEU A 150 -12.21 -36.20 27.40
CA LEU A 150 -13.23 -37.02 28.06
C LEU A 150 -13.06 -38.51 27.73
N LEU A 151 -12.75 -38.86 26.47
CA LEU A 151 -12.47 -40.24 26.06
C LEU A 151 -11.18 -40.79 26.68
N ILE A 152 -10.15 -39.96 26.81
CA ILE A 152 -8.90 -40.31 27.52
C ILE A 152 -9.20 -40.65 28.98
N VAL A 153 -9.93 -39.77 29.70
CA VAL A 153 -10.29 -39.97 31.12
C VAL A 153 -11.13 -41.24 31.29
N ILE A 154 -12.15 -41.44 30.47
CA ILE A 154 -12.98 -42.67 30.50
C ILE A 154 -12.11 -43.91 30.28
N SER A 155 -11.16 -43.85 29.34
CA SER A 155 -10.28 -44.97 29.04
C SER A 155 -9.35 -45.31 30.20
N ILE A 156 -8.77 -44.31 30.89
CA ILE A 156 -7.97 -44.53 32.11
C ILE A 156 -8.80 -45.26 33.18
N CYS A 157 -10.03 -44.79 33.45
CA CYS A 157 -10.91 -45.43 34.43
C CYS A 157 -11.32 -46.85 34.04
N ARG A 158 -11.53 -47.11 32.74
CA ARG A 158 -11.95 -48.43 32.23
C ARG A 158 -10.81 -49.45 32.20
N ILE A 159 -9.58 -49.03 31.91
CA ILE A 159 -8.38 -49.90 31.97
C ILE A 159 -8.23 -50.53 33.37
N GLN A 160 -8.59 -49.82 34.43
CA GLN A 160 -8.48 -50.33 35.80
C GLN A 160 -9.62 -51.25 36.24
N THR A 161 -10.74 -51.26 35.50
CA THR A 161 -11.99 -51.90 35.96
C THR A 161 -12.48 -53.04 35.08
N ASP A 162 -12.04 -53.12 33.82
CA ASP A 162 -12.47 -54.14 32.86
C ASP A 162 -11.25 -54.82 32.20
N SER A 163 -11.00 -56.07 32.59
CA SER A 163 -9.87 -56.86 32.10
C SER A 163 -9.94 -57.20 30.60
N GLY A 164 -11.12 -57.17 29.98
CA GLY A 164 -11.31 -57.39 28.54
C GLY A 164 -11.24 -56.11 27.70
N PHE A 165 -11.15 -54.94 28.35
CA PHE A 165 -11.11 -53.65 27.66
C PHE A 165 -9.82 -53.45 26.86
N GLN A 166 -8.67 -53.86 27.40
CA GLN A 166 -7.39 -53.75 26.71
C GLN A 166 -7.38 -54.48 25.36
N GLU A 167 -7.90 -55.71 25.29
CA GLU A 167 -7.90 -56.48 24.05
C GLU A 167 -8.78 -55.83 22.95
N ARG A 168 -9.93 -55.26 23.33
CA ARG A 168 -10.80 -54.51 22.40
C ARG A 168 -10.15 -53.22 21.91
N LEU A 169 -9.37 -52.57 22.77
CA LEU A 169 -8.66 -51.34 22.46
C LEU A 169 -7.47 -51.60 21.53
N THR A 170 -6.74 -52.69 21.74
CA THR A 170 -5.66 -53.15 20.84
C THR A 170 -6.18 -53.45 19.43
N LYS A 171 -7.32 -54.12 19.29
CA LYS A 171 -7.93 -54.35 17.96
C LYS A 171 -8.35 -53.04 17.29
N SER A 172 -8.78 -52.04 18.07
CA SER A 172 -9.16 -50.72 17.56
C SER A 172 -7.97 -49.86 17.14
N TYR A 173 -6.81 -50.07 17.78
CA TYR A 173 -5.55 -49.38 17.47
C TYR A 173 -5.10 -49.61 16.03
N ASP A 174 -5.15 -50.86 15.55
CA ASP A 174 -4.74 -51.19 14.18
C ASP A 174 -5.60 -50.45 13.13
N TYR A 175 -6.92 -50.38 13.33
CA TYR A 175 -7.81 -49.64 12.44
C TYR A 175 -7.54 -48.14 12.43
N ILE A 176 -7.27 -47.55 13.60
CA ILE A 176 -7.05 -46.11 13.71
C ILE A 176 -5.67 -45.73 13.15
N ASN A 177 -4.67 -46.58 13.31
CA ASN A 177 -3.37 -46.39 12.66
C ASN A 177 -3.44 -46.51 11.14
N ILE A 178 -4.23 -47.45 10.62
CA ILE A 178 -4.47 -47.55 9.18
C ILE A 178 -5.17 -46.28 8.68
N ALA A 179 -6.24 -45.83 9.36
CA ALA A 179 -6.97 -44.62 8.99
C ALA A 179 -6.11 -43.35 9.08
N SER A 180 -5.27 -43.23 10.12
CA SER A 180 -4.35 -42.10 10.29
C SER A 180 -3.27 -42.09 9.21
N GLY A 181 -2.73 -43.25 8.84
CA GLY A 181 -1.77 -43.40 7.75
C GLY A 181 -2.36 -43.00 6.40
N ILE A 182 -3.61 -43.39 6.11
CA ILE A 182 -4.33 -42.99 4.90
C ILE A 182 -4.50 -41.46 4.86
N ILE A 183 -5.01 -40.86 5.94
CA ILE A 183 -5.25 -39.41 6.01
C ILE A 183 -3.94 -38.62 5.94
N ALA A 184 -2.90 -39.06 6.66
CA ALA A 184 -1.58 -38.45 6.60
C ALA A 184 -1.00 -38.51 5.18
N SER A 185 -1.21 -39.61 4.45
CA SER A 185 -0.82 -39.74 3.04
C SER A 185 -1.57 -38.76 2.13
N PHE A 186 -2.87 -38.56 2.35
CA PHE A 186 -3.65 -37.55 1.62
C PHE A 186 -3.18 -36.12 1.92
N VAL A 187 -2.94 -35.79 3.20
CA VAL A 187 -2.43 -34.47 3.60
C VAL A 187 -1.05 -34.22 3.01
N LEU A 188 -0.16 -35.21 3.05
CA LEU A 188 1.17 -35.13 2.44
C LEU A 188 1.10 -34.95 0.92
N GLY A 189 0.26 -35.74 0.24
CA GLY A 189 0.03 -35.61 -1.20
C GLY A 189 -0.50 -34.23 -1.59
N PHE A 190 -1.45 -33.69 -0.82
CA PHE A 190 -1.95 -32.33 -1.00
C PHE A 190 -0.86 -31.27 -0.80
N LEU A 191 -0.07 -31.39 0.28
CA LEU A 191 1.05 -30.49 0.58
C LEU A 191 2.09 -30.49 -0.55
N ILE A 192 2.53 -31.67 -1.00
CA ILE A 192 3.49 -31.80 -2.10
C ILE A 192 2.94 -31.16 -3.37
N ASN A 193 1.70 -31.49 -3.75
CA ASN A 193 1.07 -30.92 -4.94
C ASN A 193 0.98 -29.40 -4.86
N LYS A 194 0.53 -28.86 -3.72
CA LYS A 194 0.40 -27.41 -3.53
C LYS A 194 1.75 -26.69 -3.56
N VAL A 195 2.78 -27.25 -2.93
CA VAL A 195 4.15 -26.70 -2.98
C VAL A 195 4.68 -26.70 -4.42
N ILE A 196 4.44 -27.78 -5.17
CA ILE A 196 4.80 -27.84 -6.60
C ILE A 196 4.04 -26.78 -7.40
N THR A 197 2.72 -26.63 -7.20
CA THR A 197 1.90 -25.62 -7.87
C THR A 197 2.41 -24.21 -7.58
N ILE A 198 2.65 -23.86 -6.31
CA ILE A 198 3.19 -22.54 -5.92
C ILE A 198 4.55 -22.30 -6.57
N ARG A 199 5.43 -23.31 -6.57
CA ARG A 199 6.73 -23.21 -7.24
C ARG A 199 6.56 -22.95 -8.74
N GLN A 200 5.65 -23.66 -9.41
CA GLN A 200 5.37 -23.46 -10.83
C GLN A 200 4.82 -22.06 -11.10
N ASP A 201 3.92 -21.55 -10.27
CA ASP A 201 3.40 -20.19 -10.35
C ASP A 201 4.50 -19.14 -10.15
N LYS A 202 5.34 -19.30 -9.11
CA LYS A 202 6.51 -18.42 -8.87
C LYS A 202 7.46 -18.43 -10.08
N LEU A 203 7.78 -19.60 -10.64
CA LEU A 203 8.61 -19.73 -11.85
C LEU A 203 8.00 -19.04 -13.08
N LYS A 204 6.66 -19.14 -13.24
CA LYS A 204 5.93 -18.45 -14.32
C LYS A 204 6.04 -16.93 -14.18
N TYR A 205 5.93 -16.42 -12.95
CA TYR A 205 6.07 -14.99 -12.67
C TYR A 205 7.51 -14.51 -12.87
N THR A 206 8.54 -15.30 -12.53
CA THR A 206 9.95 -14.91 -12.64
C THR A 206 10.34 -14.41 -14.03
N ARG A 207 9.83 -15.04 -15.11
CA ARG A 207 10.11 -14.57 -16.49
C ARG A 207 9.52 -13.18 -16.75
N THR A 208 8.30 -12.95 -16.25
CA THR A 208 7.63 -11.65 -16.40
C THR A 208 8.30 -10.59 -15.54
N ILE A 209 8.65 -10.93 -14.29
CA ILE A 209 9.39 -10.07 -13.37
C ILE A 209 10.70 -9.65 -14.02
N ARG A 210 11.55 -10.60 -14.47
CA ARG A 210 12.82 -10.29 -15.14
C ARG A 210 12.65 -9.31 -16.30
N ARG A 211 11.64 -9.53 -17.15
CA ARG A 211 11.36 -8.63 -18.27
C ARG A 211 10.97 -7.22 -17.81
N LEU A 212 10.13 -7.10 -16.78
CA LEU A 212 9.71 -5.81 -16.23
C LEU A 212 10.84 -5.12 -15.45
N SER A 213 11.66 -5.87 -14.72
CA SER A 213 12.86 -5.37 -14.04
C SER A 213 13.85 -4.80 -15.05
N ASN A 214 14.13 -5.50 -16.15
CA ASN A 214 15.01 -4.95 -17.20
C ASN A 214 14.45 -3.63 -17.76
N LYS A 215 13.14 -3.54 -18.00
CA LYS A 215 12.50 -2.29 -18.42
C LYS A 215 12.68 -1.18 -17.40
N LEU A 216 12.49 -1.47 -16.10
CA LEU A 216 12.71 -0.50 -15.04
C LEU A 216 14.16 -0.03 -14.99
N THR A 217 15.13 -0.93 -15.13
CA THR A 217 16.55 -0.55 -15.21
C THR A 217 16.82 0.42 -16.38
N TYR A 218 16.27 0.15 -17.57
CA TYR A 218 16.40 1.06 -18.72
C TYR A 218 15.74 2.42 -18.45
N PHE A 219 14.57 2.44 -17.80
CA PHE A 219 13.91 3.69 -17.43
C PHE A 219 14.69 4.48 -16.38
N ARG A 220 15.32 3.80 -15.41
CA ARG A 220 16.22 4.44 -14.44
C ARG A 220 17.45 5.05 -15.14
N LYS A 221 18.00 4.40 -16.17
CA LYS A 221 19.05 4.99 -17.01
C LYS A 221 18.56 6.22 -17.79
N ILE A 222 17.33 6.21 -18.29
CA ILE A 222 16.71 7.41 -18.89
C ILE A 222 16.64 8.54 -17.86
N CYS A 223 16.16 8.26 -16.65
CA CYS A 223 16.08 9.25 -15.57
C CYS A 223 17.47 9.81 -15.22
N PHE A 224 18.46 8.93 -15.10
CA PHE A 224 19.85 9.30 -14.87
C PHE A 224 20.39 10.26 -15.94
N ASN A 225 20.22 9.91 -17.22
CA ASN A 225 20.70 10.76 -18.32
C ASN A 225 19.94 12.09 -18.41
N LEU A 226 18.64 12.12 -18.07
CA LEU A 226 17.86 13.37 -17.97
C LEU A 226 18.40 14.33 -16.91
N THR A 227 18.89 13.81 -15.77
CA THR A 227 19.52 14.67 -14.74
C THR A 227 20.87 15.23 -15.19
N ARG A 228 21.58 14.55 -16.10
CA ARG A 228 22.96 14.90 -16.47
C ARG A 228 23.10 15.67 -17.77
N ASP A 229 22.05 15.79 -18.57
CA ASP A 229 22.17 16.47 -19.85
C ASP A 229 22.43 17.97 -19.68
N HIS A 230 23.68 18.36 -19.90
CA HIS A 230 24.13 19.74 -19.81
C HIS A 230 23.41 20.64 -20.80
N ASN A 231 22.92 20.13 -21.94
CA ASN A 231 22.19 20.97 -22.92
C ASN A 231 20.82 21.42 -22.40
N PHE A 232 20.24 20.68 -21.46
CA PHE A 232 18.95 21.00 -20.87
C PHE A 232 19.09 21.90 -19.64
N TRP A 233 20.17 21.73 -18.88
CA TRP A 233 20.45 22.44 -17.64
C TRP A 233 21.58 23.47 -17.78
N THR A 234 21.56 24.29 -18.85
CA THR A 234 22.53 25.38 -19.02
C THR A 234 22.07 26.69 -18.35
N LYS A 235 23.04 27.55 -17.98
CA LYS A 235 22.81 28.85 -17.33
C LYS A 235 21.88 29.80 -18.09
N ASP A 236 21.77 29.65 -19.41
CA ASP A 236 20.88 30.43 -20.27
C ASP A 236 19.41 29.95 -20.24
N LYS A 237 19.10 28.84 -19.56
CA LYS A 237 17.73 28.31 -19.47
C LYS A 237 16.97 28.84 -18.26
N PRO A 238 15.65 29.08 -18.39
CA PRO A 238 14.84 29.70 -17.32
C PRO A 238 14.77 28.87 -16.03
N PHE A 239 14.98 27.56 -16.10
CA PHE A 239 14.86 26.66 -14.96
C PHE A 239 16.21 26.27 -14.34
N TYR A 240 17.31 26.86 -14.80
CA TYR A 240 18.66 26.53 -14.32
C TYR A 240 18.82 26.72 -12.80
N ASN A 241 18.39 27.86 -12.27
CA ASN A 241 18.49 28.15 -10.84
C ASN A 241 17.72 27.13 -9.99
N SER A 242 16.57 26.65 -10.48
CA SER A 242 15.76 25.65 -9.79
C SER A 242 16.43 24.27 -9.81
N TYR A 243 17.07 23.91 -10.93
CA TYR A 243 17.85 22.68 -11.08
C TYR A 243 19.11 22.68 -10.20
N GLU A 244 19.90 23.76 -10.20
CA GLU A 244 21.07 23.91 -9.35
C GLU A 244 20.69 23.82 -7.87
N TYR A 245 19.61 24.50 -7.49
CA TYR A 245 19.09 24.42 -6.13
C TYR A 245 18.69 22.99 -5.76
N ALA A 246 17.93 22.30 -6.63
CA ALA A 246 17.55 20.92 -6.39
C ALA A 246 18.76 19.98 -6.24
N ASN A 247 19.80 20.17 -7.06
CA ASN A 247 21.05 19.43 -6.93
C ASN A 247 21.81 19.71 -5.63
N SER A 248 21.69 20.91 -5.08
CA SER A 248 22.33 21.26 -3.81
C SER A 248 21.67 20.62 -2.58
N ILE A 249 20.38 20.23 -2.69
CA ILE A 249 19.61 19.70 -1.55
C ILE A 249 19.29 18.21 -1.65
N LYS A 250 19.53 17.58 -2.81
CA LYS A 250 19.09 16.19 -3.08
C LYS A 250 19.69 15.11 -2.16
N SER A 251 20.80 15.42 -1.47
CA SER A 251 21.39 14.53 -0.45
C SER A 251 20.68 14.64 0.90
N ASP A 252 19.99 15.75 1.15
CA ASP A 252 19.52 16.14 2.48
C ASP A 252 17.99 16.00 2.61
N ILE A 253 17.27 16.04 1.48
CA ILE A 253 15.83 15.82 1.41
C ILE A 253 15.45 14.87 0.28
N THR A 254 14.56 13.93 0.57
CA THR A 254 14.01 12.98 -0.39
C THR A 254 12.84 13.57 -1.17
N PHE A 255 12.53 12.97 -2.32
CA PHE A 255 11.32 13.31 -3.08
C PHE A 255 10.05 13.23 -2.23
N GLU A 256 9.93 12.18 -1.41
CA GLU A 256 8.76 11.97 -0.56
C GLU A 256 8.60 13.11 0.47
N GLU A 257 9.67 13.44 1.20
CA GLU A 257 9.66 14.50 2.20
C GLU A 257 9.34 15.87 1.59
N TYR A 258 9.78 16.12 0.34
CA TYR A 258 9.52 17.39 -0.34
C TYR A 258 8.11 17.46 -0.94
N PHE A 259 7.60 16.36 -1.51
CA PHE A 259 6.29 16.32 -2.16
C PHE A 259 5.14 16.16 -1.15
N TYR A 260 5.38 15.44 -0.06
CA TYR A 260 4.40 15.11 0.96
C TYR A 260 4.91 15.49 2.36
N PRO A 261 5.05 16.80 2.64
CA PRO A 261 5.52 17.23 3.95
C PRO A 261 4.56 16.80 5.06
N ASN A 262 5.12 16.25 6.13
CA ASN A 262 4.34 15.84 7.29
C ASN A 262 4.02 17.05 8.18
N TYR A 263 2.84 17.63 7.99
CA TYR A 263 2.38 18.79 8.75
C TYR A 263 2.06 18.53 10.22
N ASP A 264 1.97 17.26 10.62
CA ASP A 264 1.68 16.87 12.01
C ASP A 264 2.95 16.66 12.84
N ASP A 265 4.11 16.55 12.19
CA ASP A 265 5.41 16.43 12.83
C ASP A 265 6.20 17.73 12.64
N ASP A 266 6.35 18.49 13.72
CA ASP A 266 7.03 19.78 13.70
C ASP A 266 8.48 19.67 13.19
N ILE A 267 9.18 18.55 13.43
CA ILE A 267 10.57 18.34 13.02
C ILE A 267 10.62 18.08 11.52
N GLU A 268 9.79 17.17 11.01
CA GLU A 268 9.73 16.86 9.58
C GLU A 268 9.22 18.06 8.76
N TYR A 269 8.23 18.80 9.28
CA TYR A 269 7.76 20.02 8.65
C TYR A 269 8.81 21.12 8.64
N ALA A 270 9.52 21.33 9.75
CA ALA A 270 10.62 22.29 9.81
C ALA A 270 11.74 21.94 8.83
N LYS A 271 12.06 20.64 8.69
CA LYS A 271 13.00 20.13 7.67
C LYS A 271 12.52 20.54 6.28
N TYR A 272 11.30 20.21 5.88
CA TYR A 272 10.74 20.64 4.59
C TYR A 272 10.82 22.16 4.38
N ARG A 273 10.38 22.95 5.37
CA ARG A 273 10.38 24.42 5.28
C ARG A 273 11.77 25.01 5.12
N SER A 274 12.80 24.37 5.69
CA SER A 274 14.20 24.79 5.53
C SER A 274 14.70 24.67 4.08
N PHE A 275 14.11 23.77 3.29
CA PHE A 275 14.42 23.55 1.88
C PHE A 275 13.41 24.19 0.92
N TYR A 276 12.35 24.83 1.43
CA TYR A 276 11.35 25.49 0.60
C TYR A 276 11.82 26.90 0.21
N ARG A 277 11.75 27.23 -1.08
CA ARG A 277 12.19 28.53 -1.62
C ARG A 277 11.20 29.08 -2.63
N ASP A 278 10.72 30.30 -2.41
CA ASP A 278 9.75 30.97 -3.29
C ASP A 278 10.37 31.43 -4.63
N ASP A 279 11.68 31.58 -4.69
CA ASP A 279 12.41 32.07 -5.87
C ASP A 279 12.81 30.98 -6.88
N VAL A 280 12.40 29.72 -6.63
CA VAL A 280 12.65 28.59 -7.53
C VAL A 280 11.36 27.88 -7.94
N SER A 281 11.37 27.28 -9.13
CA SER A 281 10.27 26.46 -9.62
C SER A 281 10.19 25.13 -8.84
N HIS A 282 9.14 25.00 -8.04
CA HIS A 282 8.87 23.82 -7.23
C HIS A 282 8.73 22.56 -8.07
N SER A 283 8.12 22.66 -9.26
CA SER A 283 7.95 21.54 -10.17
C SER A 283 9.29 21.00 -10.67
N VAL A 284 10.27 21.89 -10.90
CA VAL A 284 11.62 21.49 -11.31
C VAL A 284 12.36 20.84 -10.15
N VAL A 285 12.23 21.39 -8.93
CA VAL A 285 12.83 20.77 -7.73
C VAL A 285 12.28 19.36 -7.53
N LEU A 286 10.95 19.21 -7.58
CA LEU A 286 10.26 17.92 -7.47
C LEU A 286 10.67 16.94 -8.57
N LEU A 287 10.80 17.39 -9.81
CA LEU A 287 11.27 16.57 -10.90
C LEU A 287 12.69 16.05 -10.63
N VAL A 288 13.63 16.91 -10.26
CA VAL A 288 15.02 16.50 -10.00
C VAL A 288 15.08 15.50 -8.84
N LEU A 289 14.36 15.75 -7.74
CA LEU A 289 14.29 14.82 -6.62
C LEU A 289 13.65 13.48 -7.03
N GLN A 290 12.64 13.48 -7.89
CA GLN A 290 12.02 12.25 -8.41
C GLN A 290 12.96 11.49 -9.36
N LEU A 291 13.72 12.19 -10.20
CA LEU A 291 14.73 11.57 -11.04
C LEU A 291 15.85 10.95 -10.20
N GLU A 292 16.24 11.61 -9.10
CA GLU A 292 17.20 11.07 -8.12
C GLU A 292 16.62 9.86 -7.37
N MET A 293 15.34 9.88 -7.00
CA MET A 293 14.65 8.70 -6.45
C MET A 293 14.73 7.49 -7.41
N MET A 294 14.67 7.73 -8.72
CA MET A 294 14.84 6.70 -9.75
C MET A 294 16.31 6.30 -9.95
N ALA A 295 17.24 7.25 -9.89
CA ALA A 295 18.64 7.08 -10.28
C ALA A 295 19.61 7.46 -9.15
N ASP A 296 19.35 6.94 -7.96
CA ASP A 296 20.08 7.26 -6.73
C ASP A 296 21.55 6.78 -6.74
N ASP A 297 22.29 7.20 -5.73
CA ASP A 297 23.66 6.73 -5.45
C ASP A 297 23.80 5.20 -5.44
N SER A 298 22.77 4.47 -4.99
CA SER A 298 22.77 3.00 -5.01
C SER A 298 22.75 2.46 -6.44
N PHE A 299 21.97 3.08 -7.33
CA PHE A 299 21.98 2.78 -8.76
C PHE A 299 23.35 2.98 -9.37
N LEU A 300 24.01 4.10 -9.05
CA LEU A 300 25.34 4.42 -9.58
C LEU A 300 26.38 3.40 -9.13
N ARG A 301 26.37 3.06 -7.83
CA ARG A 301 27.33 2.11 -7.24
C ARG A 301 27.08 0.67 -7.68
N SER A 302 25.85 0.34 -8.10
CA SER A 302 25.51 -0.99 -8.60
C SER A 302 26.14 -1.33 -9.96
N GLY A 303 26.74 -0.34 -10.64
CA GLY A 303 27.33 -0.51 -11.98
C GLY A 303 26.29 -0.64 -13.10
N LEU A 304 25.00 -0.69 -12.76
CA LEU A 304 23.89 -0.86 -13.70
C LEU A 304 23.74 0.30 -14.69
N THR A 305 24.26 1.47 -14.33
CA THR A 305 24.32 2.66 -15.20
C THR A 305 25.23 2.47 -16.41
N TYR A 306 26.32 1.69 -16.28
CA TYR A 306 27.38 1.59 -17.28
C TYR A 306 27.42 0.25 -18.01
N THR A 307 26.56 -0.70 -17.66
CA THR A 307 26.50 -1.99 -18.37
C THR A 307 25.78 -1.86 -19.71
N GLU A 308 26.46 -2.15 -20.81
CA GLU A 308 25.90 -2.21 -22.18
C GLU A 308 24.82 -3.29 -22.31
N PHE A 309 24.98 -4.40 -21.59
CA PHE A 309 24.03 -5.51 -21.57
C PHE A 309 23.00 -5.32 -20.46
N PRO A 310 21.76 -5.81 -20.62
CA PRO A 310 20.82 -5.87 -19.51
C PRO A 310 21.47 -6.65 -18.38
N SER A 311 21.77 -5.97 -17.28
CA SER A 311 21.89 -6.67 -16.03
C SER A 311 20.60 -7.46 -15.86
N ASN A 312 20.69 -8.77 -15.67
CA ASN A 312 19.54 -9.57 -15.25
C ASN A 312 19.22 -9.27 -13.78
N HIS A 313 19.21 -7.98 -13.43
CA HIS A 313 18.90 -7.49 -12.10
C HIS A 313 17.41 -7.66 -11.90
N ILE A 314 17.07 -8.43 -10.87
CA ILE A 314 15.70 -8.69 -10.47
C ILE A 314 15.49 -7.90 -9.19
N TYR A 315 14.72 -6.82 -9.31
CA TYR A 315 14.31 -6.01 -8.15
C TYR A 315 13.50 -6.87 -7.17
N SER A 316 13.90 -6.81 -5.90
CA SER A 316 13.14 -7.35 -4.77
C SER A 316 11.90 -6.50 -4.47
N HIS A 317 10.96 -7.05 -3.71
CA HIS A 317 9.78 -6.29 -3.30
C HIS A 317 10.15 -5.02 -2.51
N GLY A 318 11.11 -5.10 -1.59
CA GLY A 318 11.57 -3.95 -0.79
C GLY A 318 12.23 -2.85 -1.63
N GLU A 319 12.93 -3.20 -2.72
CA GLU A 319 13.42 -2.19 -3.66
C GLU A 319 12.28 -1.51 -4.43
N MET A 320 11.23 -2.27 -4.77
CA MET A 320 10.06 -1.74 -5.48
C MET A 320 9.23 -0.76 -4.65
N GLU A 321 9.28 -0.84 -3.31
CA GLU A 321 8.60 0.11 -2.42
C GLU A 321 9.08 1.55 -2.63
N LYS A 322 10.35 1.75 -3.00
CA LYS A 322 10.90 3.09 -3.30
C LYS A 322 10.25 3.74 -4.52
N PHE A 323 9.82 2.92 -5.49
CA PHE A 323 9.30 3.40 -6.76
C PHE A 323 7.78 3.52 -6.79
N ILE A 324 7.07 3.00 -5.78
CA ILE A 324 5.61 3.03 -5.78
C ILE A 324 5.07 4.47 -5.73
N LEU A 325 5.81 5.40 -5.10
CA LEU A 325 5.47 6.83 -5.10
C LEU A 325 5.42 7.44 -6.49
N PHE A 326 6.14 6.86 -7.46
CA PHE A 326 6.06 7.27 -8.85
C PHE A 326 4.70 6.94 -9.49
N SER A 327 4.02 5.90 -8.99
CA SER A 327 2.64 5.60 -9.38
C SER A 327 1.66 6.67 -8.93
N ASP A 328 1.91 7.28 -7.77
CA ASP A 328 1.04 8.30 -7.16
C ASP A 328 1.29 9.70 -7.75
N ALA A 329 2.55 10.02 -8.04
CA ALA A 329 2.94 11.32 -8.58
C ALA A 329 3.99 11.17 -9.67
N ASN A 330 3.72 11.66 -10.87
CA ASN A 330 4.62 11.60 -12.01
C ASN A 330 5.03 13.01 -12.44
N GLN A 331 6.16 13.48 -11.93
CA GLN A 331 6.71 14.79 -12.23
C GLN A 331 7.29 14.85 -13.64
N ILE A 332 7.73 13.73 -14.21
CA ILE A 332 8.16 13.68 -15.62
C ILE A 332 6.98 14.05 -16.53
N TRP A 333 5.81 13.43 -16.32
CA TRP A 333 4.58 13.78 -17.02
C TRP A 333 4.19 15.24 -16.78
N TYR A 334 4.10 15.67 -15.51
CA TYR A 334 3.67 17.02 -15.17
C TYR A 334 4.57 18.11 -15.81
N CYS A 335 5.88 17.87 -15.81
CA CYS A 335 6.86 18.74 -16.43
C CYS A 335 6.84 18.69 -17.97
N CYS A 336 6.42 17.57 -18.57
CA CYS A 336 6.17 17.48 -20.01
C CYS A 336 4.89 18.22 -20.43
N SER A 337 3.78 17.99 -19.74
CA SER A 337 2.45 18.34 -20.22
C SER A 337 1.97 19.70 -19.72
N GLU A 338 2.11 19.97 -18.42
CA GLU A 338 1.55 21.15 -17.76
C GLU A 338 2.56 22.29 -17.75
N VAL A 339 3.71 22.08 -17.10
CA VAL A 339 4.74 23.12 -16.95
C VAL A 339 5.54 23.31 -18.24
N LYS A 340 5.59 22.27 -19.08
CA LYS A 340 6.27 22.27 -20.39
C LYS A 340 7.72 22.73 -20.32
N ILE A 341 8.44 22.31 -19.27
CA ILE A 341 9.86 22.65 -19.11
C ILE A 341 10.71 22.03 -20.21
N PHE A 342 10.29 20.88 -20.74
CA PHE A 342 11.02 20.16 -21.77
C PHE A 342 10.72 20.74 -23.15
N PRO A 343 11.72 20.84 -24.03
CA PRO A 343 11.52 21.29 -25.40
C PRO A 343 10.67 20.27 -26.17
N LYS A 344 9.95 20.72 -27.20
CA LYS A 344 9.14 19.83 -28.04
C LYS A 344 10.00 18.71 -28.64
N ASN A 345 11.18 19.07 -29.16
CA ASN A 345 12.19 18.15 -29.66
C ASN A 345 13.52 18.43 -28.95
N PHE A 346 14.19 17.39 -28.50
CA PHE A 346 15.49 17.51 -27.87
C PHE A 346 16.58 17.67 -28.92
N GLN A 347 17.58 18.51 -28.63
CA GLN A 347 18.77 18.62 -29.46
C GLN A 347 19.65 17.39 -29.25
N ASN A 348 20.33 16.94 -30.30
CA ASN A 348 21.17 15.77 -30.22
C ASN A 348 22.35 16.03 -29.27
N SER A 349 22.50 15.17 -28.26
CA SER A 349 23.60 15.16 -27.29
C SER A 349 23.94 13.71 -26.97
N TYR A 350 25.13 13.47 -26.41
CA TYR A 350 25.50 12.13 -25.96
C TYR A 350 24.43 11.52 -25.03
N TYR A 351 23.96 12.30 -24.05
CA TYR A 351 22.92 11.85 -23.11
C TYR A 351 21.57 11.60 -23.79
N ILE A 352 21.18 12.41 -24.77
CA ILE A 352 19.94 12.19 -25.54
C ILE A 352 20.05 10.92 -26.39
N GLN A 353 21.22 10.62 -26.98
CA GLN A 353 21.44 9.38 -27.72
C GLN A 353 21.29 8.16 -26.80
N GLU A 354 21.89 8.19 -25.62
CA GLU A 354 21.72 7.14 -24.61
C GLU A 354 20.24 6.98 -24.19
N ILE A 355 19.50 8.07 -24.01
CA ILE A 355 18.04 8.01 -23.72
C ILE A 355 17.28 7.34 -24.87
N ILE A 356 17.59 7.68 -26.12
CA ILE A 356 16.96 7.09 -27.31
C ILE A 356 17.25 5.59 -27.38
N GLU A 357 18.49 5.18 -27.09
CA GLU A 357 18.87 3.76 -27.05
C GLU A 357 18.08 2.99 -25.99
N GLU A 358 18.01 3.53 -24.76
CA GLU A 358 17.28 2.88 -23.66
C GLU A 358 15.77 2.86 -23.92
N TYR A 359 15.21 3.92 -24.51
CA TYR A 359 13.80 3.93 -24.97
C TYR A 359 13.55 2.82 -25.99
N ASN A 360 14.45 2.67 -26.98
CA ASN A 360 14.35 1.66 -28.03
C ASN A 360 14.52 0.24 -27.50
N ARG A 361 15.25 0.04 -26.39
CA ARG A 361 15.32 -1.25 -25.67
C ARG A 361 14.02 -1.57 -24.93
N ILE A 362 13.31 -0.58 -24.40
CA ILE A 362 12.01 -0.76 -23.74
C ILE A 362 10.92 -1.08 -24.78
N TYR A 363 10.97 -0.43 -25.95
CA TYR A 363 9.99 -0.54 -27.05
C TYR A 363 10.63 -0.93 -28.39
N PRO A 364 11.15 -2.17 -28.55
CA PRO A 364 11.89 -2.57 -29.75
C PRO A 364 11.06 -2.58 -31.04
N LYS A 365 9.72 -2.58 -30.93
CA LYS A 365 8.79 -2.52 -32.07
C LYS A 365 8.44 -1.09 -32.50
N ASN A 366 8.60 -0.11 -31.61
CA ASN A 366 8.23 1.29 -31.83
C ASN A 366 9.46 2.16 -31.62
N LYS A 367 10.51 1.89 -32.42
CA LYS A 367 11.78 2.61 -32.29
C LYS A 367 11.60 4.08 -32.68
N ILE A 368 12.29 4.95 -31.96
CA ILE A 368 12.39 6.37 -32.25
C ILE A 368 13.81 6.70 -32.71
N GLU A 369 13.92 7.66 -33.63
CA GLU A 369 15.20 8.20 -34.10
C GLU A 369 15.57 9.51 -33.40
N SER A 370 14.57 10.21 -32.87
CA SER A 370 14.74 11.45 -32.12
C SER A 370 13.84 11.44 -30.89
N LEU A 371 14.32 12.09 -29.81
CA LEU A 371 13.56 12.23 -28.58
C LEU A 371 12.69 13.48 -28.66
N SER A 372 11.39 13.30 -28.50
CA SER A 372 10.43 14.39 -28.27
C SER A 372 9.92 14.37 -26.84
N ARG A 373 9.34 15.49 -26.40
CA ARG A 373 8.65 15.58 -25.11
C ARG A 373 7.51 14.57 -24.99
N ASP A 374 6.76 14.35 -26.07
CA ASP A 374 5.65 13.41 -26.10
C ASP A 374 6.14 11.97 -25.91
N ASN A 375 7.37 11.65 -26.36
CA ASN A 375 7.99 10.35 -26.06
C ASN A 375 8.30 10.18 -24.57
N LEU A 376 8.84 11.21 -23.91
CA LEU A 376 9.10 11.21 -22.46
C LEU A 376 7.82 11.14 -21.63
N GLU A 377 6.79 11.85 -22.07
CA GLU A 377 5.47 11.79 -21.46
C GLU A 377 4.93 10.35 -21.54
N ALA A 378 4.86 9.78 -22.74
CA ALA A 378 4.30 8.45 -22.98
C ALA A 378 5.04 7.34 -22.22
N ILE A 379 6.38 7.38 -22.18
CA ILE A 379 7.13 6.40 -21.40
C ILE A 379 6.89 6.57 -19.90
N SER A 380 6.86 7.80 -19.37
CA SER A 380 6.62 8.02 -17.94
C SER A 380 5.25 7.47 -17.50
N LEU A 381 4.21 7.71 -18.30
CA LEU A 381 2.85 7.21 -18.04
C LEU A 381 2.78 5.67 -18.10
N ASP A 382 3.50 5.03 -19.01
CA ASP A 382 3.56 3.57 -19.07
C ASP A 382 4.23 2.97 -17.81
N PHE A 383 5.25 3.64 -17.29
CA PHE A 383 5.89 3.22 -16.05
C PHE A 383 4.99 3.43 -14.84
N GLN A 384 4.33 4.59 -14.76
CA GLN A 384 3.39 4.95 -13.70
C GLN A 384 2.24 3.95 -13.59
N TYR A 385 1.55 3.66 -14.69
CA TYR A 385 0.29 2.92 -14.67
C TYR A 385 0.43 1.42 -14.96
N ARG A 386 1.50 0.98 -15.63
CA ARG A 386 1.60 -0.41 -16.09
C ARG A 386 2.83 -1.14 -15.56
N ILE A 387 4.03 -0.60 -15.72
CA ILE A 387 5.25 -1.37 -15.44
C ILE A 387 5.52 -1.46 -13.94
N ILE A 388 5.58 -0.33 -13.23
CA ILE A 388 5.90 -0.30 -11.80
C ILE A 388 4.83 -1.02 -10.97
N PRO A 389 3.52 -0.72 -11.10
CA PRO A 389 2.49 -1.42 -10.31
C PRO A 389 2.48 -2.93 -10.55
N ARG A 390 2.65 -3.36 -11.80
CA ARG A 390 2.67 -4.79 -12.15
C ARG A 390 3.91 -5.47 -11.59
N LEU A 391 5.08 -4.82 -11.64
CA LEU A 391 6.30 -5.36 -11.07
C LEU A 391 6.22 -5.43 -9.54
N TYR A 392 5.69 -4.40 -8.88
CA TYR A 392 5.44 -4.37 -7.43
C TYR A 392 4.53 -5.53 -6.99
N ASN A 393 3.40 -5.72 -7.68
CA ASN A 393 2.46 -6.80 -7.34
C ASN A 393 3.03 -8.20 -7.61
N LEU A 394 3.81 -8.38 -8.68
CA LEU A 394 4.42 -9.67 -8.99
C LEU A 394 5.57 -10.02 -8.04
N THR A 395 6.41 -9.05 -7.68
CA THR A 395 7.49 -9.24 -6.68
C THR A 395 6.89 -9.55 -5.32
N LYS A 396 5.84 -8.83 -4.90
CA LYS A 396 5.07 -9.16 -3.68
C LYS A 396 4.59 -10.61 -3.68
N ALA A 397 3.99 -11.07 -4.77
CA ALA A 397 3.46 -12.43 -4.87
C ALA A 397 4.56 -13.52 -4.86
N VAL A 398 5.78 -13.19 -5.27
CA VAL A 398 6.92 -14.13 -5.27
C VAL A 398 7.63 -14.13 -3.92
N ASP A 399 7.82 -12.96 -3.32
CA ASP A 399 8.49 -12.80 -2.02
C ASP A 399 7.59 -13.20 -0.85
N ALA A 400 6.29 -13.31 -1.12
CA ALA A 400 5.31 -13.82 -0.19
C ALA A 400 5.68 -15.19 0.41
N ASP A 401 5.40 -15.26 1.71
CA ASP A 401 5.49 -16.45 2.54
C ASP A 401 4.59 -17.59 2.04
N LEU A 402 4.80 -18.78 2.61
CA LEU A 402 3.90 -19.91 2.37
C LEU A 402 2.48 -19.56 2.87
N PRO A 403 1.44 -19.88 2.08
CA PRO A 403 0.06 -19.71 2.51
C PRO A 403 -0.21 -20.30 3.88
N LEU A 404 -1.04 -19.61 4.66
CA LEU A 404 -1.51 -20.05 5.97
C LEU A 404 -2.07 -21.48 5.92
N THR A 405 -2.74 -21.85 4.82
CA THR A 405 -3.21 -23.21 4.56
C THR A 405 -2.09 -24.25 4.58
N ILE A 406 -0.93 -23.94 3.96
CA ILE A 406 0.24 -24.81 3.99
C ILE A 406 0.81 -24.88 5.40
N LYS A 407 1.00 -23.73 6.06
CA LYS A 407 1.49 -23.67 7.46
C LYS A 407 0.61 -24.55 8.38
N TYR A 408 -0.72 -24.47 8.22
CA TYR A 408 -1.70 -25.30 8.94
C TYR A 408 -1.59 -26.80 8.63
N PHE A 409 -1.58 -27.20 7.35
CA PHE A 409 -1.50 -28.60 6.98
C PHE A 409 -0.14 -29.23 7.36
N THR A 410 0.96 -28.47 7.28
CA THR A 410 2.27 -28.92 7.76
C THR A 410 2.23 -29.17 9.27
N THR A 411 1.68 -28.25 10.05
CA THR A 411 1.53 -28.41 11.52
C THR A 411 0.67 -29.62 11.85
N THR A 412 -0.45 -29.77 11.16
CA THR A 412 -1.39 -30.89 11.36
C THR A 412 -0.75 -32.22 10.99
N PHE A 413 0.02 -32.27 9.90
CA PHE A 413 0.79 -33.46 9.50
C PHE A 413 1.86 -33.81 10.53
N SER A 414 2.62 -32.82 11.03
CA SER A 414 3.61 -33.02 12.09
C SER A 414 2.96 -33.57 13.37
N LEU A 415 1.78 -33.07 13.75
CA LEU A 415 1.03 -33.59 14.90
C LEU A 415 0.52 -35.03 14.67
N LEU A 416 0.01 -35.33 13.47
CA LEU A 416 -0.39 -36.70 13.11
C LEU A 416 0.79 -37.66 13.15
N LEU A 417 1.98 -37.25 12.72
CA LEU A 417 3.18 -38.07 12.76
C LEU A 417 3.68 -38.24 14.22
N ALA A 418 3.68 -37.17 15.01
CA ALA A 418 4.08 -37.20 16.40
C ALA A 418 3.16 -38.11 17.23
N PHE A 419 1.84 -37.93 17.16
CA PHE A 419 0.88 -38.69 17.96
C PHE A 419 0.44 -40.00 17.31
N GLY A 420 0.53 -40.17 16.00
CA GLY A 420 0.18 -41.43 15.32
C GLY A 420 1.32 -42.43 15.24
N LEU A 421 2.57 -41.98 15.33
CA LEU A 421 3.74 -42.86 15.19
C LEU A 421 4.72 -42.67 16.35
N ILE A 422 5.35 -41.50 16.46
CA ILE A 422 6.52 -41.30 17.33
C ILE A 422 6.18 -41.56 18.81
N ILE A 423 5.15 -40.90 19.32
CA ILE A 423 4.73 -40.99 20.73
C ILE A 423 4.27 -42.40 21.08
N PRO A 424 3.33 -43.04 20.35
CA PRO A 424 2.95 -44.42 20.66
C PRO A 424 4.12 -45.40 20.56
N THR A 425 5.02 -45.28 19.58
CA THR A 425 6.21 -46.13 19.49
C THR A 425 7.15 -45.93 20.67
N LEU A 426 7.46 -44.68 21.05
CA LEU A 426 8.29 -44.41 22.22
C LEU A 426 7.63 -44.89 23.52
N THR A 427 6.32 -44.68 23.66
CA THR A 427 5.56 -45.13 24.83
C THR A 427 5.55 -46.66 24.92
N TYR A 428 5.42 -47.36 23.80
CA TYR A 428 5.46 -48.83 23.78
C TYR A 428 6.86 -49.39 24.12
N ILE A 429 7.93 -48.70 23.71
CA ILE A 429 9.32 -49.14 23.96
C ILE A 429 9.77 -48.82 25.39
N PHE A 430 9.41 -47.64 25.91
CA PHE A 430 9.98 -47.10 27.15
C PHE A 430 8.99 -47.04 28.34
N ILE A 431 7.69 -47.20 28.10
CA ILE A 431 6.61 -47.15 29.11
C ILE A 431 5.76 -48.42 28.98
N ASP A 432 4.92 -48.71 29.97
CA ASP A 432 3.89 -49.75 29.85
C ASP A 432 3.00 -49.46 28.63
N GLY A 433 2.90 -50.43 27.72
CA GLY A 433 2.14 -50.35 26.46
C GLY A 433 0.67 -49.98 26.66
N SER A 434 0.14 -50.16 27.87
CA SER A 434 -1.19 -49.72 28.30
C SER A 434 -1.45 -48.21 28.12
N TYR A 435 -0.40 -47.38 28.10
CA TYR A 435 -0.51 -45.92 27.93
C TYR A 435 -0.32 -45.46 26.48
N ALA A 436 0.27 -46.29 25.61
CA ALA A 436 0.47 -45.97 24.20
C ALA A 436 -0.86 -45.67 23.49
N PHE A 437 -1.96 -46.24 23.99
CA PHE A 437 -3.30 -46.07 23.44
C PHE A 437 -3.91 -44.67 23.62
N MET A 438 -3.37 -43.82 24.51
CA MET A 438 -3.87 -42.43 24.68
C MET A 438 -3.65 -41.57 23.44
N SER A 439 -2.61 -41.89 22.67
CA SER A 439 -2.26 -41.22 21.43
C SER A 439 -3.34 -41.35 20.35
N ILE A 440 -4.10 -42.45 20.35
CA ILE A 440 -5.21 -42.71 19.43
C ILE A 440 -6.31 -41.65 19.54
N PHE A 441 -6.69 -41.29 20.76
CA PHE A 441 -7.74 -40.31 20.99
C PHE A 441 -7.33 -38.92 20.52
N VAL A 442 -6.03 -38.61 20.61
CA VAL A 442 -5.45 -37.39 20.05
C VAL A 442 -5.49 -37.44 18.52
N VAL A 443 -5.12 -38.55 17.90
CA VAL A 443 -5.20 -38.75 16.45
C VAL A 443 -6.64 -38.63 15.93
N MET A 444 -7.62 -39.25 16.61
CA MET A 444 -9.05 -39.09 16.28
C MET A 444 -9.50 -37.63 16.43
N GLY A 445 -9.03 -36.93 17.47
CA GLY A 445 -9.26 -35.50 17.67
C GLY A 445 -8.73 -34.65 16.52
N ILE A 446 -7.51 -34.91 16.07
CA ILE A 446 -6.89 -34.23 14.93
C ILE A 446 -7.66 -34.52 13.63
N ILE A 447 -8.02 -35.78 13.38
CA ILE A 447 -8.81 -36.15 12.18
C ILE A 447 -10.16 -35.45 12.18
N GLY A 448 -10.89 -35.47 13.30
CA GLY A 448 -12.17 -34.77 13.43
C GLY A 448 -12.01 -33.26 13.24
N HIS A 449 -10.93 -32.67 13.77
CA HIS A 449 -10.61 -31.26 13.56
C HIS A 449 -10.39 -30.93 12.08
N ILE A 450 -9.64 -31.75 11.34
CA ILE A 450 -9.45 -31.58 9.89
C ILE A 450 -10.80 -31.61 9.17
N LEU A 451 -11.67 -32.58 9.48
CA LEU A 451 -12.97 -32.70 8.83
C LEU A 451 -13.88 -31.49 9.08
N LEU A 452 -13.92 -31.00 10.32
CA LEU A 452 -14.71 -29.82 10.68
C LEU A 452 -14.17 -28.52 10.08
N THR A 453 -12.86 -28.44 9.84
CA THR A 453 -12.20 -27.26 9.27
C THR A 453 -12.13 -27.29 7.74
N LEU A 454 -12.27 -28.46 7.12
CA LEU A 454 -12.10 -28.68 5.68
C LEU A 454 -12.92 -27.72 4.83
N LYS A 455 -14.21 -27.54 5.14
CA LYS A 455 -15.08 -26.61 4.40
C LYS A 455 -14.55 -25.17 4.43
N SER A 456 -14.13 -24.71 5.60
CA SER A 456 -13.59 -23.35 5.77
C SER A 456 -12.30 -23.16 4.98
N VAL A 457 -11.43 -24.18 5.00
CA VAL A 457 -10.18 -24.19 4.23
C VAL A 457 -10.46 -24.15 2.73
N LEU A 458 -11.36 -25.00 2.23
CA LEU A 458 -11.72 -25.05 0.80
C LEU A 458 -12.36 -23.74 0.31
N VAL A 459 -13.20 -23.09 1.12
CA VAL A 459 -13.79 -21.79 0.78
C VAL A 459 -12.72 -20.70 0.71
N THR A 460 -11.74 -20.74 1.61
CA THR A 460 -10.62 -19.77 1.62
C THR A 460 -9.75 -19.94 0.37
N GLU A 461 -9.37 -21.19 0.05
CA GLU A 461 -8.58 -21.52 -1.15
C GLU A 461 -9.31 -21.24 -2.47
N ASN A 462 -10.64 -21.29 -2.48
CA ASN A 462 -11.44 -20.95 -3.66
C ASN A 462 -11.67 -19.44 -3.83
N SER A 463 -11.32 -18.62 -2.82
CA SER A 463 -11.45 -17.18 -2.91
C SER A 463 -10.29 -16.59 -3.72
N LEU A 464 -10.61 -15.72 -4.69
CA LEU A 464 -9.61 -15.05 -5.54
C LEU A 464 -8.83 -13.94 -4.81
N ASP A 465 -9.20 -13.65 -3.56
CA ASP A 465 -8.64 -12.54 -2.77
C ASP A 465 -7.33 -12.98 -2.09
N ARG A 466 -6.29 -13.14 -2.92
CA ARG A 466 -4.93 -13.61 -2.55
C ARG A 466 -4.18 -12.71 -1.55
N LYS A 467 -4.78 -11.66 -1.02
CA LYS A 467 -4.10 -10.71 -0.12
C LYS A 467 -3.73 -11.32 1.24
N SER A 468 -4.41 -12.38 1.69
CA SER A 468 -4.13 -13.06 2.96
C SER A 468 -3.20 -14.28 2.86
N ASP A 469 -2.97 -14.81 1.67
CA ASP A 469 -2.19 -16.05 1.44
C ASP A 469 -0.67 -15.84 1.53
N TYR A 470 -0.25 -14.60 1.72
CA TYR A 470 1.10 -14.15 1.43
C TYR A 470 1.70 -13.31 2.56
N LEU A 471 1.14 -13.48 3.77
CA LEU A 471 1.57 -12.90 5.04
C LEU A 471 2.33 -13.89 5.92
#